data_AF-A0A6C0DN82-F1
#
_entry.id   AF-A0A6C0DN82-F1
#
_cell.length_a   1.000
_cell.length_b   1.000
_cell.length_c   1.000
_cell.angle_alpha   90.00
_cell.angle_beta   90.00
_cell.angle_gamma   90.00
#
_symmetry.space_group_name_H-M   'P 1'
#
loop_
_entity.id
_entity.type
_entity.pdbx_description
1 polymer ?
#
loop_
_entity_poly.entity_id
_entity_poly.type
_entity_poly.pdbx_seq_one_letter_code
_entity_poly.pdbx_strand_id
1 'polypeptide(L)'
;MEDNREYRIVIIDSANAIFNDSNIYSFYVNLMQPLRDVYKIKILHAAVSIANSNMGPDHPINNLDPIYIDLNNYNRTTGAINTANGINYVSYYDSIIIDTNKIYPTAKLTDYTTMFNNFNENEGAYMINPIEPQFSRININLYDKTNTLFTKTLISRCLIKICVYYNTKKITRF
;
A
#
# COMPACT_ATOMS: atom_id res chain seq x y z
N MET A 1 31.11 11.29 9.53
CA MET A 1 30.83 10.07 8.73
C MET A 1 29.64 10.40 7.86
N GLU A 2 29.85 10.59 6.55
CA GLU A 2 28.74 10.74 5.61
C GLU A 2 28.00 9.41 5.52
N ASP A 3 26.76 9.44 5.98
CA ASP A 3 25.82 8.33 5.95
C ASP A 3 25.39 8.15 4.49
N ASN A 4 26.11 7.30 3.76
CA ASN A 4 25.94 7.05 2.33
C ASN A 4 24.67 6.20 2.09
N ARG A 5 23.53 6.80 2.41
CA ARG A 5 22.20 6.21 2.38
C ARG A 5 21.70 6.21 0.94
N GLU A 6 21.68 5.04 0.31
CA GLU A 6 21.13 4.86 -1.02
C GLU A 6 19.61 4.69 -0.96
N TYR A 7 18.95 5.07 -2.05
CA TYR A 7 17.52 4.83 -2.23
C TYR A 7 17.22 4.41 -3.66
N ARG A 8 16.13 3.64 -3.80
CA ARG A 8 15.58 3.23 -5.10
C ARG A 8 14.10 3.53 -5.14
N ILE A 9 13.66 4.18 -6.22
CA ILE A 9 12.24 4.35 -6.50
C ILE A 9 11.73 3.12 -7.25
N VAL A 10 10.65 2.53 -6.75
CA VAL A 10 9.97 1.40 -7.39
C VAL A 10 8.54 1.80 -7.68
N ILE A 11 8.10 1.60 -8.92
CA ILE A 11 6.72 1.78 -9.34
C ILE A 11 6.10 0.40 -9.48
N ILE A 12 5.00 0.20 -8.77
CA ILE A 12 4.27 -1.06 -8.69
C ILE A 12 2.91 -0.80 -9.32
N ASP A 13 2.58 -1.61 -10.32
CA ASP A 13 1.29 -1.58 -10.98
C ASP A 13 0.70 -2.97 -10.89
N SER A 14 -0.45 -3.11 -10.23
CA SER A 14 -1.10 -4.40 -10.06
C SER A 14 -1.49 -5.05 -11.40
N ALA A 15 -1.62 -4.28 -12.48
CA ALA A 15 -1.85 -4.82 -13.82
C ALA A 15 -0.70 -5.71 -14.32
N ASN A 16 0.52 -5.52 -13.78
CA ASN A 16 1.72 -6.27 -14.13
C ASN A 16 2.21 -7.17 -12.98
N ALA A 17 1.37 -7.40 -11.97
CA ALA A 17 1.72 -8.16 -10.78
C ALA A 17 1.28 -9.63 -10.86
N ILE A 18 1.81 -10.44 -9.97
CA ILE A 18 1.38 -11.82 -9.77
C ILE A 18 0.43 -11.84 -8.58
N PHE A 19 -0.82 -12.21 -8.82
CA PHE A 19 -1.82 -12.34 -7.76
C PHE A 19 -1.70 -13.69 -7.06
N ASN A 20 -1.82 -13.69 -5.73
CA ASN A 20 -1.80 -14.92 -4.93
C ASN A 20 -3.09 -15.73 -5.08
N ASP A 21 -4.20 -15.05 -5.44
CA ASP A 21 -5.52 -15.64 -5.62
C ASP A 21 -6.28 -14.85 -6.70
N SER A 22 -7.20 -15.52 -7.41
CA SER A 22 -7.91 -14.92 -8.55
C SER A 22 -8.94 -13.86 -8.16
N ASN A 23 -9.42 -13.88 -6.91
CA ASN A 23 -10.59 -13.16 -6.42
C ASN A 23 -10.23 -12.02 -5.47
N ILE A 24 -9.20 -12.17 -4.64
CA ILE A 24 -8.80 -11.16 -3.64
C ILE A 24 -7.67 -10.25 -4.15
N TYR A 25 -7.61 -9.05 -3.60
CA TYR A 25 -6.61 -8.03 -3.90
C TYR A 25 -5.32 -8.25 -3.09
N SER A 26 -4.69 -9.40 -3.34
CA SER A 26 -3.42 -9.82 -2.78
C SER A 26 -2.47 -10.18 -3.91
N PHE A 27 -1.38 -9.43 -4.05
CA PHE A 27 -0.43 -9.62 -5.13
C PHE A 27 0.99 -9.35 -4.69
N TYR A 28 1.94 -9.77 -5.53
CA TYR A 28 3.33 -9.43 -5.35
C TYR A 28 4.01 -9.08 -6.67
N VAL A 29 5.11 -8.35 -6.55
CA VAL A 29 6.07 -8.11 -7.64
C VAL A 29 7.46 -8.54 -7.18
N ASN A 30 8.19 -9.23 -8.04
CA ASN A 30 9.59 -9.55 -7.80
C ASN A 30 10.46 -8.41 -8.32
N LEU A 31 11.46 -8.01 -7.55
CA LEU A 31 12.47 -7.09 -8.00
C LEU A 31 13.47 -7.84 -8.88
N MET A 32 13.79 -7.28 -10.05
CA MET A 32 14.82 -7.84 -10.93
C MET A 32 16.18 -7.96 -10.23
N GLN A 33 16.47 -7.01 -9.34
CA GLN A 33 17.67 -7.02 -8.51
C GLN A 33 17.26 -6.83 -7.05
N PRO A 34 17.55 -7.79 -6.16
CA PRO A 34 17.24 -7.66 -4.75
C PRO A 34 18.05 -6.52 -4.12
N LEU A 35 17.44 -5.82 -3.17
CA LEU A 35 18.09 -4.81 -2.35
C LEU A 35 18.54 -5.46 -1.04
N ARG A 36 19.74 -5.12 -0.59
CA ARG A 36 20.30 -5.63 0.67
C ARG A 36 20.16 -4.60 1.76
N ASP A 37 19.97 -5.08 2.99
CA ASP A 37 19.94 -4.24 4.18
C ASP A 37 18.95 -3.06 4.04
N VAL A 38 17.73 -3.37 3.59
CA VAL A 38 16.64 -2.40 3.49
C VAL A 38 16.17 -2.05 4.90
N TYR A 39 16.35 -0.79 5.28
CA TYR A 39 16.05 -0.31 6.63
C TYR A 39 14.86 0.64 6.66
N LYS A 40 14.38 1.11 5.51
CA LYS A 40 13.21 1.99 5.42
C LYS A 40 12.55 1.90 4.06
N ILE A 41 11.23 1.91 4.05
CA ILE A 41 10.41 2.06 2.85
C ILE A 41 9.51 3.29 3.07
N LYS A 42 9.14 3.98 1.99
CA LYS A 42 8.17 5.08 2.03
C LYS A 42 7.26 4.97 0.82
N ILE A 43 5.95 4.99 1.02
CA ILE A 43 4.99 5.16 -0.07
C ILE A 43 5.01 6.64 -0.45
N LEU A 44 5.44 6.95 -1.67
CA LEU A 44 5.43 8.31 -2.22
C LEU A 44 4.07 8.67 -2.84
N HIS A 45 3.38 7.65 -3.32
CA HIS A 45 2.10 7.77 -4.00
C HIS A 45 1.40 6.42 -3.97
N ALA A 46 0.11 6.42 -3.68
CA ALA A 46 -0.74 5.27 -3.86
C ALA A 46 -2.05 5.72 -4.51
N ALA A 47 -2.54 4.88 -5.40
CA ALA A 47 -3.71 5.11 -6.22
C ALA A 47 -4.41 3.77 -6.44
N VAL A 48 -5.73 3.77 -6.40
CA VAL A 48 -6.56 2.62 -6.77
C VAL A 48 -7.59 3.07 -7.79
N SER A 49 -8.04 2.15 -8.62
CA SER A 49 -9.10 2.35 -9.61
C SER A 49 -10.32 1.53 -9.22
N ILE A 50 -11.39 2.21 -8.85
CA ILE A 50 -12.65 1.62 -8.36
C ILE A 50 -13.76 1.96 -9.33
N ALA A 51 -14.57 0.98 -9.71
CA ALA A 51 -15.72 1.20 -10.56
C ALA A 51 -16.74 2.12 -9.86
N ASN A 52 -17.29 3.11 -10.56
CA ASN A 52 -18.31 4.01 -9.99
C ASN A 52 -19.53 3.26 -9.43
N SER A 53 -19.90 2.11 -10.03
CA SER A 53 -20.99 1.24 -9.55
C SER A 53 -20.73 0.60 -8.18
N ASN A 54 -19.50 0.69 -7.66
CA ASN A 54 -19.11 0.17 -6.36
C ASN A 54 -19.01 1.27 -5.30
N MET A 55 -19.25 2.54 -5.64
CA MET A 55 -19.08 3.70 -4.76
C MET A 55 -20.39 4.46 -4.50
N GLY A 56 -20.64 4.86 -3.26
CA GLY A 56 -21.77 5.71 -2.86
C GLY A 56 -22.65 5.10 -1.76
N PRO A 57 -23.70 5.81 -1.31
CA PRO A 57 -24.42 5.55 -0.05
C PRO A 57 -25.05 4.16 0.13
N ASP A 58 -25.20 3.39 -0.94
CA ASP A 58 -25.77 2.04 -0.92
C ASP A 58 -24.86 1.00 -1.61
N HIS A 59 -23.59 1.36 -1.77
CA HIS A 59 -22.59 0.53 -2.43
C HIS A 59 -21.56 -0.02 -1.44
N PRO A 60 -20.78 -1.05 -1.81
CA PRO A 60 -19.80 -1.66 -0.92
C PRO A 60 -18.74 -0.68 -0.39
N ILE A 61 -18.50 0.41 -1.12
CA ILE A 61 -17.50 1.42 -0.79
C ILE A 61 -18.18 2.78 -0.58
N ASN A 62 -18.12 3.29 0.64
CA ASN A 62 -18.73 4.56 1.02
C ASN A 62 -17.73 5.71 1.04
N ASN A 63 -18.25 6.94 1.10
CA ASN A 63 -17.43 8.11 1.31
C ASN A 63 -16.67 8.03 2.64
N LEU A 64 -15.41 8.41 2.62
CA LEU A 64 -14.42 8.38 3.71
C LEU A 64 -14.05 6.98 4.20
N ASP A 65 -14.44 5.92 3.48
CA ASP A 65 -13.95 4.59 3.80
C ASP A 65 -12.42 4.53 3.61
N PRO A 66 -11.67 3.88 4.51
CA PRO A 66 -10.25 3.62 4.32
C PRO A 66 -10.02 2.35 3.48
N ILE A 67 -8.96 2.38 2.67
CA ILE A 67 -8.30 1.20 2.11
C ILE A 67 -6.96 1.07 2.81
N TYR A 68 -6.81 0.07 3.65
CA TYR A 68 -5.54 -0.20 4.32
C TYR A 68 -4.61 -0.95 3.38
N ILE A 69 -3.37 -0.48 3.27
CA ILE A 69 -2.31 -1.10 2.50
C ILE A 69 -1.41 -1.84 3.49
N ASP A 70 -1.30 -3.15 3.32
CA ASP A 70 -0.21 -3.93 3.90
C ASP A 70 0.90 -4.08 2.86
N LEU A 71 2.15 -3.96 3.32
CA LEU A 71 3.36 -4.06 2.52
C LEU A 71 4.36 -4.95 3.26
N ASN A 72 4.55 -6.18 2.76
CA ASN A 72 5.42 -7.20 3.36
C ASN A 72 5.20 -7.44 4.86
N ASN A 73 4.03 -7.13 5.44
CA ASN A 73 3.80 -7.14 6.89
C ASN A 73 4.71 -6.18 7.68
N TYR A 74 5.28 -5.15 7.04
CA TYR A 74 6.04 -4.09 7.72
C TYR A 74 5.09 -3.08 8.38
N ASN A 75 4.30 -3.58 9.33
CA ASN A 75 3.32 -2.82 10.07
C ASN A 75 3.91 -1.52 10.62
N ARG A 76 3.28 -0.40 10.29
CA ARG A 76 3.75 0.94 10.64
C ARG A 76 2.78 1.68 11.55
N THR A 77 1.49 1.53 11.27
CA THR A 77 0.40 2.19 11.98
C THR A 77 -0.55 1.13 12.49
N THR A 78 -1.15 1.37 13.66
CA THR A 78 -2.23 0.54 14.19
C THR A 78 -3.48 1.39 14.35
N GLY A 79 -4.59 0.93 13.78
CA GLY A 79 -5.92 1.53 13.93
C GLY A 79 -6.85 0.61 14.75
N ALA A 80 -7.92 1.19 15.28
CA ALA A 80 -9.00 0.45 15.92
C ALA A 80 -10.17 0.34 14.94
N ILE A 81 -10.65 -0.89 14.72
CA ILE A 81 -11.88 -1.18 13.97
C ILE A 81 -12.92 -1.70 14.96
N ASN A 82 -14.11 -1.11 14.91
CA ASN A 82 -15.27 -1.66 15.61
C ASN A 82 -15.83 -2.86 14.83
N THR A 83 -15.93 -4.00 15.51
CA THR A 83 -16.56 -5.21 14.99
C THR A 83 -17.75 -5.59 15.86
N ALA A 84 -18.59 -6.51 15.38
CA ALA A 84 -19.73 -7.01 16.15
C ALA A 84 -19.34 -7.62 17.51
N ASN A 85 -18.08 -8.06 17.66
CA ASN A 85 -17.55 -8.70 18.86
C ASN A 85 -16.65 -7.79 19.72
N GLY A 86 -16.58 -6.48 19.41
CA GLY A 86 -15.75 -5.51 20.12
C GLY A 86 -14.74 -4.78 19.23
N ILE A 87 -13.72 -4.18 19.84
CA ILE A 87 -12.67 -3.43 19.14
C ILE A 87 -11.55 -4.37 18.72
N ASN A 88 -11.28 -4.46 17.42
CA ASN A 88 -10.12 -5.13 16.87
C ASN A 88 -9.05 -4.11 16.48
N TYR A 89 -7.80 -4.40 16.83
CA TYR A 89 -6.67 -3.58 16.39
C TYR A 89 -6.08 -4.17 15.11
N VAL A 90 -5.99 -3.32 14.09
CA VAL A 90 -5.40 -3.66 12.79
C VAL A 90 -4.13 -2.88 12.61
N SER A 91 -3.07 -3.58 12.22
CA SER A 91 -1.84 -2.97 11.80
C SER A 91 -1.74 -2.95 10.29
N TYR A 92 -1.29 -1.83 9.74
CA TYR A 92 -1.13 -1.62 8.30
C TYR A 92 0.09 -0.74 8.02
N TYR A 93 0.54 -0.73 6.77
CA TYR A 93 1.68 0.07 6.34
C TYR A 93 1.28 1.53 6.08
N ASP A 94 0.21 1.71 5.32
CA ASP A 94 -0.38 3.01 5.01
C ASP A 94 -1.87 2.83 4.68
N SER A 95 -2.58 3.92 4.40
CA SER A 95 -3.97 3.85 3.97
C SER A 95 -4.28 4.84 2.85
N ILE A 96 -5.33 4.58 2.08
CA ILE A 96 -5.93 5.52 1.15
C ILE A 96 -7.32 5.84 1.69
N ILE A 97 -7.62 7.11 1.95
CA ILE A 97 -8.98 7.53 2.31
C ILE A 97 -9.76 7.83 1.04
N ILE A 98 -10.93 7.23 0.94
CA ILE A 98 -11.82 7.38 -0.20
C ILE A 98 -12.60 8.67 -0.03
N ASP A 99 -12.39 9.66 -0.90
CA ASP A 99 -13.17 10.91 -0.86
C ASP A 99 -14.03 11.00 -2.11
N THR A 100 -15.28 10.55 -2.01
CA THR A 100 -16.20 10.52 -3.15
C THR A 100 -16.55 11.91 -3.65
N ASN A 101 -16.34 12.97 -2.85
CA ASN A 101 -16.59 14.35 -3.26
C ASN A 101 -15.48 14.91 -4.15
N LYS A 102 -14.30 14.29 -4.14
CA LYS A 102 -13.17 14.62 -5.04
C LYS A 102 -13.20 13.82 -6.33
N ILE A 103 -14.20 12.96 -6.49
CA ILE A 103 -14.49 12.26 -7.73
C ILE A 103 -15.20 13.24 -8.64
N TYR A 104 -14.48 13.85 -9.57
CA TYR A 104 -15.13 14.65 -10.61
C TYR A 104 -15.75 13.69 -11.62
N PRO A 105 -17.09 13.61 -11.74
CA PRO A 105 -17.72 12.98 -12.89
C PRO A 105 -17.42 13.87 -14.08
N THR A 106 -16.26 13.69 -14.71
CA THR A 106 -16.03 14.29 -16.02
C THR A 106 -16.99 13.58 -16.96
N ALA A 107 -17.77 14.34 -17.71
CA ALA A 107 -18.74 13.87 -18.70
C ALA A 107 -18.10 13.09 -19.89
N LYS A 108 -16.94 12.47 -19.67
CA LYS A 108 -16.20 11.60 -20.58
C LYS A 108 -15.56 10.45 -19.80
N LEU A 109 -16.24 9.31 -19.78
CA LEU A 109 -15.66 7.97 -19.98
C LEU A 109 -14.42 7.59 -19.15
N THR A 110 -14.39 7.85 -17.85
CA THR A 110 -13.49 7.09 -16.97
C THR A 110 -14.31 6.48 -15.85
N ASP A 111 -14.56 5.16 -15.95
CA ASP A 111 -15.27 4.35 -14.96
C ASP A 111 -14.51 4.22 -13.63
N TYR A 112 -13.41 4.95 -13.45
CA TYR A 112 -12.46 4.80 -12.37
C TYR A 112 -12.06 6.14 -11.76
N THR A 113 -12.13 6.20 -10.44
CA THR A 113 -11.55 7.29 -9.65
C THR A 113 -10.14 6.93 -9.22
N THR A 114 -9.24 7.91 -9.21
CA THR A 114 -7.93 7.80 -8.54
C THR A 114 -7.97 8.58 -7.22
N MET A 115 -7.64 7.92 -6.13
CA MET A 115 -7.62 8.52 -4.79
C MET A 115 -6.19 8.62 -4.29
N PHE A 116 -5.83 9.80 -3.80
CA PHE A 116 -4.50 10.09 -3.29
C PHE A 116 -4.59 10.30 -1.79
N ASN A 117 -3.71 9.64 -1.04
CA ASN A 117 -3.39 10.10 0.29
C ASN A 117 -2.10 10.89 0.24
N ASN A 118 -2.12 12.09 0.79
CA ASN A 118 -0.93 12.81 1.18
C ASN A 118 -0.87 12.75 2.71
N PHE A 119 0.35 12.82 3.24
CA PHE A 119 0.69 12.93 4.66
C PHE A 119 0.97 11.64 5.42
N ASN A 120 2.24 11.57 5.79
CA ASN A 120 2.61 11.22 7.14
C ASN A 120 3.54 12.33 7.66
N GLU A 121 3.06 13.21 8.54
CA GLU A 121 3.91 14.22 9.19
C GLU A 121 5.02 13.58 10.05
N ASN A 122 4.85 12.30 10.42
CA ASN A 122 5.81 11.48 11.16
C ASN A 122 6.58 10.47 10.28
N GLU A 123 6.67 10.70 8.96
CA GLU A 123 7.40 9.85 8.00
C GLU A 123 8.89 9.66 8.30
N GLY A 124 9.47 10.52 9.12
CA GLY A 124 10.87 10.42 9.55
C GLY A 124 11.18 9.16 10.35
N ALA A 125 10.23 8.67 11.17
CA ALA A 125 10.53 7.81 12.30
C ALA A 125 10.46 6.29 12.03
N TYR A 126 9.67 5.83 11.05
CA TYR A 126 9.53 4.39 10.82
C TYR A 126 10.78 3.81 10.16
N MET A 127 11.37 2.83 10.82
CA MET A 127 12.46 2.01 10.33
C MET A 127 12.07 0.54 10.44
N ILE A 128 12.42 -0.24 9.43
CA ILE A 128 12.24 -1.69 9.42
C ILE A 128 13.20 -2.27 10.45
N ASN A 129 12.65 -2.94 11.46
CA ASN A 129 13.40 -3.52 12.57
C ASN A 129 12.89 -4.95 12.86
N PRO A 130 13.72 -5.99 12.68
CA PRO A 130 15.11 -5.94 12.19
C PRO A 130 15.20 -5.47 10.73
N ILE A 131 16.36 -4.91 10.34
CA ILE A 131 16.65 -4.53 8.95
C ILE A 131 16.40 -5.74 8.03
N GLU A 132 15.77 -5.51 6.88
CA GLU A 132 15.51 -6.55 5.89
C GLU A 132 16.80 -6.89 5.11
N PRO A 133 17.42 -8.06 5.34
CA PRO A 133 18.70 -8.39 4.71
C PRO A 133 18.58 -8.63 3.21
N GLN A 134 17.42 -9.10 2.72
CA GLN A 134 17.23 -9.45 1.31
C GLN A 134 15.82 -9.11 0.82
N PHE A 135 15.64 -7.84 0.45
CA PHE A 135 14.40 -7.36 -0.15
C PHE A 135 14.36 -7.69 -1.64
N SER A 136 13.75 -8.83 -1.97
CA SER A 136 13.63 -9.35 -3.35
C SER A 136 12.21 -9.33 -3.90
N ARG A 137 11.21 -9.20 -3.03
CA ARG A 137 9.79 -9.24 -3.36
C ARG A 137 9.03 -8.18 -2.57
N ILE A 138 8.05 -7.58 -3.24
CA ILE A 138 7.10 -6.66 -2.63
C ILE A 138 5.73 -7.32 -2.70
N ASN A 139 5.19 -7.69 -1.55
CA ASN A 139 3.84 -8.20 -1.36
C ASN A 139 2.95 -7.03 -0.94
N ILE A 140 1.82 -6.89 -1.59
CA ILE A 140 0.82 -5.87 -1.31
C ILE A 140 -0.53 -6.55 -1.11
N ASN A 141 -1.18 -6.21 -0.01
CA ASN A 141 -2.53 -6.62 0.31
C ASN A 141 -3.38 -5.37 0.58
N LEU A 142 -4.60 -5.31 0.04
CA LEU A 142 -5.52 -4.22 0.30
C LEU A 142 -6.69 -4.71 1.16
N TYR A 143 -6.86 -4.10 2.33
CA TYR A 143 -7.93 -4.42 3.27
C TYR A 143 -8.94 -3.29 3.37
N ASP A 144 -10.21 -3.65 3.57
CA ASP A 144 -11.28 -2.72 3.86
C ASP A 144 -11.31 -2.31 5.34
N LYS A 145 -12.27 -1.44 5.68
CA LYS A 145 -12.53 -0.96 7.05
C LYS A 145 -12.94 -2.04 8.05
N THR A 146 -13.19 -3.27 7.60
CA THR A 146 -13.53 -4.43 8.43
C THR A 146 -12.36 -5.40 8.59
N ASN A 147 -11.18 -5.04 8.06
CA ASN A 147 -9.99 -5.89 7.97
C ASN A 147 -10.18 -7.13 7.07
N THR A 148 -11.02 -7.00 6.04
CA THR A 148 -11.19 -8.05 5.04
C THR A 148 -10.49 -7.63 3.75
N LEU A 149 -9.84 -8.58 3.07
CA LEU A 149 -9.21 -8.28 1.78
C LEU A 149 -10.27 -7.84 0.77
N PHE A 150 -9.99 -6.74 0.06
CA PHE A 150 -10.82 -6.34 -1.07
C PHE A 150 -10.87 -7.44 -2.12
N THR A 151 -11.99 -7.56 -2.81
CA THR A 151 -12.09 -8.38 -4.02
C THR A 151 -11.64 -7.59 -5.24
N LYS A 152 -11.15 -8.30 -6.26
CA LYS A 152 -10.78 -7.73 -7.56
C LYS A 152 -11.97 -7.27 -8.40
N THR A 153 -13.19 -7.56 -7.96
CA THR A 153 -14.41 -6.99 -8.54
C THR A 153 -14.66 -5.57 -8.04
N LEU A 154 -14.16 -5.22 -6.85
CA LEU A 154 -14.32 -3.90 -6.24
C LEU A 154 -13.23 -2.93 -6.71
N ILE A 155 -11.98 -3.38 -6.66
CA ILE A 155 -10.80 -2.64 -7.14
C ILE A 155 -10.30 -3.33 -8.40
N SER A 156 -10.04 -2.56 -9.47
CA SER A 156 -9.58 -3.10 -10.76
C SER A 156 -8.08 -2.94 -10.98
N ARG A 157 -7.49 -1.87 -10.42
CA ARG A 157 -6.07 -1.55 -10.55
C ARG A 157 -5.60 -0.82 -9.29
N CYS A 158 -4.34 -1.05 -8.93
CA CYS A 158 -3.64 -0.34 -7.87
C CYS A 158 -2.26 0.05 -8.39
N LEU A 159 -1.91 1.33 -8.24
CA LEU A 159 -0.62 1.89 -8.60
C LEU A 159 0.03 2.46 -7.33
N ILE A 160 1.21 1.95 -6.98
CA ILE A 160 1.96 2.40 -5.80
C ILE A 160 3.37 2.77 -6.24
N LYS A 161 3.80 3.99 -5.90
CA LYS A 161 5.19 4.43 -6.03
C LYS A 161 5.82 4.42 -4.66
N ILE A 162 6.87 3.63 -4.47
CA ILE A 162 7.61 3.56 -3.22
C ILE A 162 9.05 4.04 -3.39
N CYS A 163 9.62 4.55 -2.30
CA CYS A 163 11.04 4.81 -2.12
C CYS A 163 11.59 3.81 -1.11
N VAL A 164 12.55 2.98 -1.52
CA VAL A 164 13.19 1.97 -0.69
C VAL A 164 14.59 2.44 -0.36
N TYR A 165 14.89 2.61 0.93
CA TYR A 165 16.21 2.99 1.43
C TYR A 165 16.96 1.75 1.91
N TYR A 166 18.22 1.63 1.50
CA TYR A 166 19.02 0.43 1.68
C TYR A 166 20.51 0.73 1.85
N ASN A 167 21.25 -0.20 2.42
CA ASN A 167 22.70 -0.08 2.57
C ASN A 167 23.42 -0.98 1.56
N THR A 168 24.44 -0.43 0.88
CA THR A 168 25.28 -1.18 -0.07
C THR A 168 26.61 -1.65 0.51
N LYS A 169 26.90 -1.31 1.77
CA LYS A 169 28.19 -1.68 2.39
C LYS A 169 28.30 -3.20 2.51
N LYS A 170 29.21 -3.78 1.73
CA LYS A 170 29.85 -5.04 2.07
C LYS A 170 30.60 -4.85 3.38
N ILE A 171 29.98 -5.15 4.51
CA ILE A 171 30.72 -5.26 5.76
C ILE A 171 31.43 -6.61 5.70
N THR A 172 32.68 -6.61 5.23
CA THR A 172 33.57 -7.74 5.46
C THR A 172 33.78 -7.83 6.96
N ARG A 173 33.15 -8.82 7.62
CA ARG A 173 33.47 -9.16 9.00
C ARG A 173 34.84 -9.83 8.99
N PHE A 174 35.85 -9.17 9.57
CA PHE A 174 37.12 -9.78 9.92
C PHE A 174 36.98 -10.55 11.23
#